data_AF-A0A2E7RNV5-F1
#
_entry.id   AF-A0A2E7RNV5-F1
#
_cell.length_a   1.000
_cell.length_b   1.000
_cell.length_c   1.000
_cell.angle_alpha   90.00
_cell.angle_beta   90.00
_cell.angle_gamma   90.00
#
_symmetry.space_group_name_H-M   'P 1'
#
loop_
_entity.id
_entity.type
_entity.pdbx_description
1 polymer ?
#
loop_
_entity_poly.entity_id
_entity_poly.type
_entity_poly.pdbx_seq_one_letter_code
_entity_poly.pdbx_strand_id
1 'polypeptide(L)'
;MTAVSKKKATSKKATVKTASATLKVVDPAGNSGIPAPAPKGFDGRKIKLVALSKENRRLPNQAVVVLNTLKALGADKKPVTQAELIGAMLENGLKTVQTPKRIYTFYRKDLLEEGYIAYA
;
A
#
# COMPACT_ATOMS: atom_id res chain seq x y z
N MET A 1 37.21 -40.13 -3.11
CA MET A 1 35.93 -39.39 -3.15
C MET A 1 35.59 -38.96 -1.73
N THR A 2 35.66 -37.67 -1.45
CA THR A 2 35.38 -37.06 -0.14
C THR A 2 33.91 -36.67 -0.02
N ALA A 3 33.23 -37.14 1.03
CA ALA A 3 31.93 -36.62 1.44
C ALA A 3 31.89 -36.49 2.98
N VAL A 4 32.07 -35.27 3.48
CA VAL A 4 31.79 -34.89 4.87
C VAL A 4 30.40 -34.27 4.90
N SER A 5 29.44 -34.99 5.45
CA SER A 5 28.07 -34.52 5.67
C SER A 5 27.92 -33.82 7.02
N LYS A 6 27.22 -32.69 6.96
CA LYS A 6 27.04 -31.65 7.98
C LYS A 6 26.45 -32.16 9.31
N LYS A 7 27.05 -31.67 10.40
CA LYS A 7 26.60 -31.73 11.80
C LYS A 7 25.27 -30.97 11.96
N LYS A 8 24.18 -31.64 12.37
CA LYS A 8 22.92 -31.00 12.79
C LYS A 8 22.84 -31.04 14.31
N ALA A 9 22.87 -29.86 14.93
CA ALA A 9 22.79 -29.69 16.37
C ALA A 9 21.37 -29.93 16.89
N THR A 10 21.30 -30.61 18.03
CA THR A 10 20.15 -30.96 18.86
C THR A 10 19.59 -29.76 19.62
N SER A 11 18.27 -29.67 19.80
CA SER A 11 17.72 -29.10 21.04
C SER A 11 16.35 -29.69 21.39
N LYS A 12 16.13 -29.83 22.70
CA LYS A 12 15.21 -30.73 23.39
C LYS A 12 13.77 -30.22 23.39
N LYS A 13 12.82 -31.15 23.28
CA LYS A 13 11.36 -30.94 23.40
C LYS A 13 11.02 -30.51 24.83
N ALA A 14 10.49 -29.30 25.00
CA ALA A 14 9.94 -28.83 26.27
C ALA A 14 8.45 -29.21 26.35
N THR A 15 8.11 -29.99 27.38
CA THR A 15 6.75 -30.40 27.72
C THR A 15 5.99 -29.21 28.33
N VAL A 16 4.88 -28.80 27.72
CA VAL A 16 3.93 -27.86 28.37
C VAL A 16 2.64 -28.63 28.66
N LYS A 17 2.32 -28.67 29.95
CA LYS A 17 1.17 -29.29 30.60
C LYS A 17 -0.12 -28.61 30.10
N THR A 18 -0.99 -29.34 29.41
CA THR A 18 -2.29 -28.86 28.92
C THR A 18 -3.25 -28.70 30.11
N ALA A 19 -3.50 -27.45 30.53
CA ALA A 19 -4.67 -27.14 31.32
C ALA A 19 -5.87 -27.03 30.36
N SER A 20 -6.79 -27.99 30.44
CA SER A 20 -8.00 -28.03 29.62
C SER A 20 -8.97 -26.93 30.08
N ALA A 21 -8.95 -25.78 29.39
CA ALA A 21 -9.96 -24.75 29.56
C ALA A 21 -11.16 -25.08 28.65
N THR A 22 -12.32 -25.31 29.26
CA THR A 22 -13.59 -25.58 28.60
C THR A 22 -13.95 -24.39 27.70
N LEU A 23 -13.88 -24.57 26.38
CA LEU A 23 -14.22 -23.54 25.40
C LEU A 23 -15.74 -23.32 25.42
N LYS A 24 -16.17 -22.14 25.87
CA LYS A 24 -17.55 -21.68 25.63
C LYS A 24 -17.74 -21.52 24.12
N VAL A 25 -18.67 -22.28 23.55
CA VAL A 25 -19.13 -22.08 22.18
C VAL A 25 -19.82 -20.71 22.15
N VAL A 26 -19.15 -19.73 21.55
CA VAL A 26 -19.72 -18.43 21.21
C VAL A 26 -20.14 -18.53 19.75
N ASP A 27 -21.41 -18.18 19.47
CA ASP A 27 -22.01 -18.15 18.14
C ASP A 27 -21.10 -17.52 17.07
N PRO A 28 -21.21 -17.94 15.80
CA PRO A 28 -20.41 -17.38 14.73
C PRO A 28 -20.90 -15.98 14.41
N ALA A 29 -20.42 -14.99 15.17
CA ALA A 29 -20.58 -13.59 14.85
C ALA A 29 -19.89 -13.35 13.51
N GLY A 30 -20.69 -13.21 12.45
CA GLY A 30 -20.29 -12.92 11.08
C GLY A 30 -19.72 -11.52 10.90
N ASN A 31 -18.72 -11.17 11.71
CA ASN A 31 -17.87 -10.01 11.50
C ASN A 31 -16.51 -10.36 12.11
N SER A 32 -15.65 -11.01 11.33
CA SER A 32 -14.21 -11.10 11.62
C SER A 32 -13.80 -9.73 12.13
N GLY A 33 -13.36 -9.60 13.39
CA GLY A 33 -13.12 -8.35 14.11
C GLY A 33 -12.01 -7.45 13.53
N ILE A 34 -12.01 -7.30 12.20
CA ILE A 34 -11.21 -6.40 11.41
C ILE A 34 -11.89 -5.05 11.58
N PRO A 35 -11.29 -4.12 12.34
CA PRO A 35 -11.83 -2.78 12.45
C PRO A 35 -11.95 -2.17 11.05
N ALA A 36 -13.02 -1.39 10.83
CA ALA A 36 -13.19 -0.64 9.59
C ALA A 36 -11.88 0.15 9.29
N PRO A 37 -11.49 0.27 8.01
CA PRO A 37 -10.27 0.97 7.64
C PRO A 37 -10.20 2.33 8.34
N ALA A 38 -9.10 2.60 9.04
CA ALA A 38 -8.96 3.82 9.80
C ALA A 38 -9.23 5.05 8.90
N PRO A 39 -9.96 6.08 9.38
CA PRO A 39 -10.28 7.26 8.56
C PRO A 39 -9.03 8.03 8.11
N LYS A 40 -7.89 7.85 8.79
CA LYS A 40 -6.56 8.38 8.42
C LYS A 40 -5.63 7.34 7.76
N GLY A 41 -6.17 6.17 7.43
CA GLY A 41 -5.47 5.12 6.68
C GLY A 41 -5.07 5.58 5.29
N PHE A 42 -4.24 4.80 4.59
CA PHE A 42 -3.75 5.13 3.25
C PHE A 42 -4.88 5.61 2.33
N ASP A 43 -5.94 4.82 2.23
CA ASP A 43 -7.06 5.06 1.32
C ASP A 43 -7.79 6.40 1.59
N GLY A 44 -7.86 6.84 2.86
CA GLY A 44 -8.54 8.07 3.27
C GLY A 44 -7.68 9.34 3.18
N ARG A 45 -6.38 9.24 2.90
CA ARG A 45 -5.51 10.43 2.81
C ARG A 45 -5.88 11.24 1.59
N LYS A 46 -6.06 12.55 1.79
CA LYS A 46 -6.35 13.48 0.70
C LYS A 46 -5.06 14.08 0.15
N ILE A 47 -5.00 14.14 -1.17
CA ILE A 47 -3.88 14.69 -1.92
C ILE A 47 -4.40 15.71 -2.93
N LYS A 48 -3.62 16.77 -3.12
CA LYS A 48 -3.86 17.79 -4.14
C LYS A 48 -2.71 17.79 -5.15
N LEU A 49 -3.04 18.10 -6.39
CA LEU A 49 -2.06 18.32 -7.44
C LEU A 49 -1.55 19.75 -7.34
N VAL A 50 -0.23 19.92 -7.28
CA VAL A 50 0.43 21.23 -7.21
C VAL A 50 1.03 21.60 -8.56
N ALA A 51 1.70 20.65 -9.21
CA ALA A 51 2.32 20.84 -10.52
C ALA A 51 2.29 19.55 -11.34
N LEU A 52 2.30 19.70 -12.68
CA LEU A 52 2.32 18.60 -13.65
C LEU A 52 3.72 18.32 -14.21
N SER A 53 4.52 19.36 -14.34
CA SER A 53 5.89 19.31 -14.85
C SER A 53 6.70 20.43 -14.20
N LYS A 54 8.02 20.27 -14.17
CA LYS A 54 8.97 21.32 -13.79
C LYS A 54 10.08 21.32 -14.83
N GLU A 55 10.51 22.50 -15.27
CA GLU A 55 11.37 22.68 -16.46
C GLU A 55 12.69 21.90 -16.39
N ASN A 56 13.22 21.64 -15.19
CA ASN A 56 14.52 20.98 -15.01
C ASN A 56 14.44 19.53 -14.52
N ARG A 57 13.28 18.86 -14.62
CA ARG A 57 13.15 17.48 -14.13
C ARG A 57 12.39 16.58 -15.09
N ARG A 58 13.05 15.49 -15.48
CA ARG A 58 12.43 14.41 -16.26
C ARG A 58 11.84 13.37 -15.31
N LEU A 59 10.51 13.30 -15.29
CA LEU A 59 9.79 12.32 -14.48
C LEU A 59 9.73 10.95 -15.20
N PRO A 60 9.80 9.83 -14.46
CA PRO A 60 9.50 8.52 -15.01
C PRO A 60 8.06 8.46 -15.55
N ASN A 61 7.84 7.69 -16.62
CA ASN A 61 6.51 7.58 -17.24
C ASN A 61 5.41 7.18 -16.25
N GLN A 62 5.72 6.30 -15.29
CA GLN A 62 4.76 5.88 -14.25
C GLN A 62 4.37 7.05 -13.32
N ALA A 63 5.32 7.91 -12.96
CA ALA A 63 5.04 9.10 -12.15
C ALA A 63 4.24 10.14 -12.94
N VAL A 64 4.53 10.30 -14.23
CA VAL A 64 3.73 11.15 -15.14
C VAL A 64 2.28 10.67 -15.19
N VAL A 65 2.04 9.35 -15.25
CA VAL A 65 0.65 8.85 -15.23
C VAL A 65 -0.03 9.17 -13.90
N VAL A 66 0.64 9.01 -12.76
CA VAL A 66 0.07 9.43 -11.46
C VAL A 66 -0.39 10.89 -11.48
N LEU A 67 0.45 11.80 -11.98
CA LEU A 67 0.12 13.22 -12.05
C LEU A 67 -1.01 13.52 -13.05
N ASN A 68 -1.02 12.83 -14.20
CA ASN A 68 -2.10 12.96 -15.19
C ASN A 68 -3.43 12.42 -14.67
N THR A 69 -3.43 11.30 -13.95
CA THR A 69 -4.63 10.77 -13.32
C THR A 69 -5.15 11.72 -12.24
N LEU A 70 -4.26 12.31 -11.44
CA LEU A 70 -4.65 13.36 -10.49
C LEU A 70 -5.29 14.57 -11.17
N LYS A 71 -4.74 15.01 -12.31
CA LYS A 71 -5.32 16.08 -13.11
C LYS A 71 -6.69 15.71 -13.67
N ALA A 72 -6.85 14.49 -14.18
CA ALA A 72 -8.11 13.99 -14.71
C ALA A 72 -9.20 13.93 -13.61
N LEU A 73 -8.81 13.62 -12.38
CA LEU A 73 -9.70 13.66 -11.21
C LEU A 73 -9.98 15.08 -10.68
N GLY A 74 -9.36 16.11 -11.26
CA GLY A 74 -9.52 17.50 -10.82
C GLY A 74 -8.83 17.81 -9.50
N ALA A 75 -7.77 17.07 -9.16
CA ALA A 75 -7.01 17.23 -7.91
C ALA A 75 -6.31 18.59 -7.77
N ASP A 76 -6.25 19.38 -8.85
CA ASP A 76 -5.83 20.78 -8.88
C ASP A 76 -6.83 21.73 -8.21
N LYS A 77 -8.12 21.39 -8.23
CA LYS A 77 -9.21 22.21 -7.66
C LYS A 77 -9.73 21.66 -6.34
N LYS A 78 -9.82 20.34 -6.22
CA LYS A 78 -10.36 19.67 -5.03
C LYS A 78 -9.45 18.53 -4.61
N PRO A 79 -9.09 18.42 -3.32
CA PRO A 79 -8.32 17.28 -2.86
C PRO A 79 -9.04 15.97 -3.12
N VAL A 80 -8.33 15.00 -3.68
CA VAL A 80 -8.83 13.65 -3.97
C VAL A 80 -8.23 12.66 -2.99
N THR A 81 -8.94 11.59 -2.71
CA THR A 81 -8.44 10.53 -1.84
C THR A 81 -7.44 9.64 -2.58
N GLN A 82 -6.55 9.00 -1.83
CA GLN A 82 -5.65 8.00 -2.43
C GLN A 82 -6.43 6.82 -3.02
N ALA A 83 -7.55 6.43 -2.41
CA ALA A 83 -8.42 5.39 -2.95
C ALA A 83 -8.96 5.75 -4.34
N GLU A 84 -9.47 6.97 -4.52
CA GLU A 84 -9.97 7.46 -5.82
C GLU A 84 -8.86 7.49 -6.87
N LEU A 85 -7.65 7.95 -6.50
CA LEU A 85 -6.50 7.91 -7.39
C LEU A 85 -6.18 6.47 -7.83
N ILE A 86 -6.08 5.53 -6.88
CA ILE A 86 -5.77 4.12 -7.20
C ILE A 86 -6.87 3.50 -8.07
N GLY A 87 -8.15 3.78 -7.78
CA GLY A 87 -9.29 3.33 -8.58
C GLY A 87 -9.22 3.85 -10.02
N ALA A 88 -9.01 5.16 -10.20
CA ALA A 88 -8.87 5.76 -11.51
C ALA A 88 -7.65 5.26 -12.29
N MET A 89 -6.54 4.96 -11.61
CA MET A 89 -5.37 4.35 -12.26
C MET A 89 -5.62 2.90 -12.71
N LEU A 90 -6.47 2.15 -12.00
CA LEU A 90 -6.90 0.82 -12.41
C LEU A 90 -7.78 0.88 -13.67
N GLU A 91 -8.75 1.81 -13.69
CA GLU A 91 -9.67 2.00 -14.83
C GLU A 91 -8.95 2.49 -16.09
N ASN A 92 -7.94 3.36 -15.94
CA ASN A 92 -7.13 3.84 -17.06
C ASN A 92 -6.20 2.76 -17.68
N GLY A 93 -6.26 1.52 -17.20
CA GLY A 93 -5.64 0.38 -17.88
C GLY A 93 -4.11 0.45 -17.89
N LEU A 94 -3.49 0.87 -16.79
CA LEU A 94 -2.04 0.89 -16.66
C LEU A 94 -1.49 -0.53 -16.93
N LYS A 95 -0.93 -0.76 -18.14
CA LYS A 95 -0.28 -2.02 -18.54
C LYS A 95 1.06 -2.17 -17.83
N THR A 96 1.06 -2.14 -16.51
CA THR A 96 2.24 -2.31 -15.69
C THR A 96 2.15 -3.65 -14.96
N VAL A 97 3.28 -4.34 -14.85
CA VAL A 97 3.40 -5.58 -14.06
C VAL A 97 3.04 -5.34 -12.58
N GLN A 98 3.20 -4.11 -12.11
CA GLN A 98 2.93 -3.71 -10.73
C GLN A 98 1.55 -3.10 -10.57
N THR A 99 0.92 -3.33 -9.42
CA THR A 99 -0.39 -2.75 -9.09
C THR A 99 -0.27 -1.22 -8.93
N PRO A 100 -1.32 -0.45 -9.29
CA PRO A 100 -1.31 1.01 -9.17
C PRO A 100 -1.00 1.50 -7.76
N LYS A 101 -1.48 0.78 -6.73
CA LYS A 101 -1.14 1.06 -5.33
C LYS A 101 0.37 1.03 -5.09
N ARG A 102 1.08 0.04 -5.64
CA ARG A 102 2.54 -0.10 -5.48
C ARG A 102 3.29 1.02 -6.20
N ILE A 103 2.87 1.36 -7.41
CA ILE A 103 3.43 2.46 -8.20
C ILE A 103 3.29 3.78 -7.46
N TYR A 104 2.08 4.08 -7.01
CA TYR A 104 1.84 5.31 -6.26
C TYR A 104 2.62 5.31 -4.95
N THR A 105 2.63 4.23 -4.17
CA THR A 105 3.42 4.19 -2.92
C THR A 105 4.90 4.43 -3.15
N PHE A 106 5.45 3.96 -4.28
CA PHE A 106 6.85 4.13 -4.63
C PHE A 106 7.18 5.60 -4.93
N TYR A 107 6.43 6.24 -5.85
CA TYR A 107 6.70 7.62 -6.25
C TYR A 107 6.13 8.68 -5.30
N ARG A 108 5.23 8.33 -4.39
CA ARG A 108 4.53 9.29 -3.54
C ARG A 108 5.48 10.18 -2.74
N LYS A 109 6.53 9.59 -2.15
CA LYS A 109 7.48 10.35 -1.33
C LYS A 109 8.19 11.39 -2.20
N ASP A 110 8.74 10.96 -3.32
CA ASP A 110 9.44 11.82 -4.27
C ASP A 110 8.51 12.92 -4.80
N LEU A 111 7.30 12.57 -5.26
CA LEU A 111 6.34 13.56 -5.75
C LEU A 111 5.91 14.60 -4.69
N LEU A 112 5.91 14.23 -3.40
CA LEU A 112 5.65 15.15 -2.29
C LEU A 112 6.85 16.07 -2.01
N GLU A 113 8.05 15.49 -1.86
CA GLU A 113 9.27 16.25 -1.56
C GLU A 113 9.62 17.23 -2.68
N GLU A 114 9.37 16.81 -3.92
CA GLU A 114 9.58 17.62 -5.10
C GLU A 114 8.45 18.62 -5.34
N GLY A 115 7.36 18.58 -4.56
CA GLY A 115 6.26 19.53 -4.64
C GLY A 115 5.42 19.42 -5.91
N TYR A 116 5.27 18.22 -6.47
CA TYR A 116 4.28 17.95 -7.52
C TYR A 116 2.90 17.69 -6.91
N ILE A 117 2.87 17.07 -5.73
CA ILE A 117 1.66 16.83 -4.95
C ILE A 117 1.86 17.31 -3.52
N ALA A 118 0.76 17.55 -2.81
CA ALA A 118 0.78 17.87 -1.39
C ALA A 118 -0.39 17.18 -0.68
N TYR A 119 -0.27 16.99 0.62
CA TYR A 119 -1.44 16.66 1.43
C TYR A 119 -2.36 17.87 1.55
N ALA A 120 -3.65 17.58 1.67
CA ALA A 120 -4.68 18.57 1.98
C ALA A 120 -5.15 18.43 3.43
#